data_AF-A0AAV6HDH4-F1
#
_entry.id   AF-A0AAV6HDH4-F1
#
_cell.length_a   1.000
_cell.length_b   1.000
_cell.length_c   1.000
_cell.angle_alpha   90.00
_cell.angle_beta   90.00
_cell.angle_gamma   90.00
#
_symmetry.space_group_name_H-M   'P 1'
#
loop_
_entity.id
_entity.type
_entity.pdbx_description
1 polymer ?
#
loop_
_entity_poly.entity_id
_entity_poly.type
_entity_poly.pdbx_seq_one_letter_code
_entity_poly.pdbx_strand_id
1 'polypeptide(L)'
;MKVGRRANGRLDARPSNQIRFDEDGRGYTHDRGITSELDGVRRRKSGFTGRRLNVFTTKPEDSPAVDAGLSLWDLDLGNRIAMATNQLPRNGFEEMLLWTKQGTFWQYPINNEAGLEEESSVPFHEHVFMEKHLSEGFPSQGPVRHFMELVVAGLAKNPYLTANQKQEHIAWFRGYFQEKQGVLEEAEVYNS
;
A
#
# COMPACT_ATOMS: atom_id res chain seq x y z
N MET A 1 45.99 71.34 -32.96
CA MET A 1 45.04 70.32 -33.47
C MET A 1 44.19 69.83 -32.31
N LYS A 2 42.87 69.98 -32.42
CA LYS A 2 41.87 69.66 -31.39
C LYS A 2 41.13 68.41 -31.84
N VAL A 3 41.18 67.34 -31.04
CA VAL A 3 40.35 66.12 -31.12
C VAL A 3 40.66 65.33 -29.84
N GLY A 4 39.76 64.94 -28.94
CA GLY A 4 38.29 64.92 -28.90
C GLY A 4 37.93 63.80 -27.92
N ARG A 5 37.97 64.08 -26.62
CA ARG A 5 37.73 63.09 -25.54
C ARG A 5 36.25 62.70 -25.57
N ARG A 6 35.92 61.47 -25.95
CA ARG A 6 34.54 60.99 -25.90
C ARG A 6 34.13 60.81 -24.43
N ALA A 7 33.10 61.52 -24.01
CA ALA A 7 32.48 61.33 -22.71
C ALA A 7 31.62 60.06 -22.76
N ASN A 8 31.82 59.17 -21.78
CA ASN A 8 30.95 58.03 -21.55
C ASN A 8 29.56 58.56 -21.16
N GLY A 9 28.62 58.49 -22.10
CA GLY A 9 27.22 58.77 -21.86
C GLY A 9 26.66 57.77 -20.86
N ARG A 10 26.11 58.26 -19.75
CA ARG A 10 25.28 57.48 -18.84
C ARG A 10 24.13 56.89 -19.65
N LEU A 11 23.97 55.57 -19.60
CA LEU A 11 22.79 54.90 -20.15
C LEU A 11 21.60 55.26 -19.27
N ASP A 12 20.68 56.04 -19.80
CA ASP A 12 19.38 56.30 -19.17
C ASP A 12 18.68 54.97 -18.90
N ALA A 13 18.42 54.66 -17.63
CA ALA A 13 17.56 53.56 -17.23
C ALA A 13 16.11 53.93 -17.62
N ARG A 14 15.72 53.62 -18.86
CA ARG A 14 14.32 53.74 -19.28
C ARG A 14 13.53 52.54 -18.76
N PRO A 15 12.36 52.73 -18.12
CA PRO A 15 11.52 51.62 -17.70
C PRO A 15 11.06 50.84 -18.94
N SER A 16 11.38 49.55 -19.00
CA SER A 16 11.24 48.70 -20.19
C SER A 16 9.82 48.22 -20.50
N ASN A 17 8.81 48.64 -19.77
CA ASN A 17 7.44 48.13 -19.93
C ASN A 17 6.41 49.25 -19.86
N GLN A 18 6.35 50.12 -20.86
CA GLN A 18 5.24 51.05 -21.03
C GLN A 18 4.31 50.51 -22.11
N ILE A 19 3.18 49.94 -21.69
CA ILE A 19 2.11 49.53 -22.59
C ILE A 19 1.41 50.80 -23.07
N ARG A 20 1.48 51.11 -24.37
CA ARG A 20 0.62 52.11 -24.99
C ARG A 20 -0.63 51.40 -25.52
N PHE A 21 -1.79 51.91 -25.15
CA PHE A 21 -3.08 51.47 -25.68
C PHE A 21 -3.42 52.36 -26.87
N ASP A 22 -3.64 51.76 -28.04
CA ASP A 22 -4.16 52.45 -29.21
C ASP A 22 -5.70 52.41 -29.17
N GLU A 23 -6.33 53.57 -29.38
CA GLU A 23 -7.77 53.79 -29.25
C GLU A 23 -8.59 53.22 -30.44
N ASP A 24 -7.95 52.52 -31.38
CA ASP A 24 -8.57 52.03 -32.63
C ASP A 24 -8.96 50.53 -32.60
N GLY A 25 -8.95 49.90 -31.42
CA GLY A 25 -9.57 48.58 -31.19
C GLY A 25 -8.96 47.38 -31.92
N ARG A 26 -7.78 47.53 -32.55
CA ARG A 26 -7.00 46.40 -33.10
C ARG A 26 -5.82 46.14 -32.16
N GLY A 27 -5.81 44.96 -31.55
CA GLY A 27 -4.91 44.61 -30.45
C GLY A 27 -3.41 44.67 -30.75
N TYR A 28 -2.64 44.55 -29.65
CA TYR A 28 -1.18 44.54 -29.49
C TYR A 28 -0.32 44.23 -30.73
N THR A 29 0.47 45.21 -31.16
CA THR A 29 1.69 44.98 -31.95
C THR A 29 2.91 45.08 -31.04
N HIS A 30 3.54 43.94 -30.72
CA HIS A 30 4.85 43.90 -30.07
C HIS A 30 5.93 44.31 -31.09
N ASP A 31 6.18 45.60 -31.24
CA ASP A 31 7.34 46.05 -31.98
C ASP A 31 8.60 45.78 -31.16
N ARG A 32 9.36 44.79 -31.64
CA ARG A 32 10.70 44.38 -31.17
C ARG A 32 10.76 43.99 -29.68
N GLY A 33 10.05 42.91 -29.36
CA GLY A 33 10.29 42.15 -28.13
C GLY A 33 11.61 41.36 -28.19
N ILE A 34 12.11 40.99 -27.01
CA ILE A 34 13.32 40.22 -26.63
C ILE A 34 13.60 38.93 -27.46
N THR A 35 12.73 38.58 -28.40
CA THR A 35 12.79 37.37 -29.21
C THR A 35 13.97 37.32 -30.19
N SER A 36 14.52 38.46 -30.64
CA SER A 36 15.65 38.44 -31.58
C SER A 36 16.99 38.05 -30.94
N GLU A 37 17.18 38.29 -29.64
CA GLU A 37 18.40 37.87 -28.92
C GLU A 37 18.33 36.40 -28.46
N LEU A 38 17.12 35.84 -28.38
CA LEU A 38 16.88 34.41 -28.14
C LEU A 38 16.94 33.56 -29.43
N ASP A 39 16.94 34.17 -30.62
CA ASP A 39 17.07 33.45 -31.89
C ASP A 39 18.44 32.75 -32.03
N GLY A 40 19.50 33.28 -31.40
CA GLY A 40 20.80 32.62 -31.32
C GLY A 40 20.80 31.35 -30.46
N VAL A 41 19.91 31.27 -29.47
CA VAL A 41 19.73 30.09 -28.60
C VAL A 41 18.89 29.02 -29.31
N ARG A 42 17.91 29.42 -30.12
CA ARG A 42 17.14 28.51 -31.00
C ARG A 42 17.97 27.84 -32.10
N ARG A 43 19.14 28.38 -32.45
CA ARG A 43 20.07 27.76 -33.41
C ARG A 43 20.96 26.66 -32.82
N ARG A 44 20.83 26.31 -31.54
CA ARG A 44 21.47 25.10 -31.00
C ARG A 44 20.61 23.91 -31.36
N LYS A 45 21.05 23.12 -32.35
CA LYS A 45 20.42 21.84 -32.69
C LYS A 45 20.24 21.03 -31.40
N SER A 46 19.02 20.62 -31.10
CA SER A 46 18.73 19.77 -29.94
C SER A 46 19.60 18.50 -30.03
N GLY A 47 20.24 18.10 -28.93
CA GLY A 47 21.13 16.94 -28.88
C GLY A 47 20.47 15.63 -29.34
N PHE A 48 19.14 15.60 -29.39
CA PHE A 48 18.33 14.46 -29.82
C PHE A 48 17.91 14.51 -31.30
N THR A 49 18.23 15.57 -32.05
CA THR A 49 17.80 15.78 -33.46
C THR A 49 18.80 15.27 -34.51
N GLY A 50 19.77 14.47 -34.09
CA GLY A 50 20.80 13.86 -34.95
C GLY A 50 20.42 12.49 -35.51
N ARG A 51 21.25 11.96 -36.42
CA ARG A 51 21.16 10.55 -36.85
C ARG A 51 21.48 9.66 -35.66
N ARG A 52 20.63 8.67 -35.39
CA ARG A 52 20.81 7.68 -34.31
C ARG A 52 21.28 6.33 -34.85
N LEU A 53 21.77 5.49 -33.95
CA LEU A 53 22.09 4.10 -34.25
C LEU A 53 20.77 3.30 -34.39
N ASN A 54 20.42 2.93 -35.62
CA ASN A 54 19.17 2.21 -35.94
C ASN A 54 19.32 0.68 -35.76
N VAL A 55 19.97 0.25 -34.68
CA VAL A 55 20.21 -1.19 -34.40
C VAL A 55 18.98 -1.83 -33.76
N PHE A 56 18.30 -1.09 -32.89
CA PHE A 56 17.07 -1.55 -32.22
C PHE A 56 15.85 -0.95 -32.92
N THR A 57 14.90 -1.81 -33.28
CA THR A 57 13.59 -1.39 -33.76
C THR A 57 12.72 -0.98 -32.57
N THR A 58 11.83 -0.01 -32.79
CA THR A 58 10.83 0.36 -31.77
C THR A 58 9.85 -0.79 -31.62
N LYS A 59 9.96 -1.53 -30.52
CA LYS A 59 8.98 -2.56 -30.17
C LYS A 59 7.69 -1.90 -29.64
N PRO A 60 6.50 -2.47 -29.93
CA PRO A 60 5.30 -2.18 -29.15
C PRO A 60 5.49 -2.67 -27.71
N GLU A 61 4.71 -2.14 -26.75
CA GLU A 61 4.87 -2.49 -25.33
C GLU A 61 4.65 -3.99 -25.10
N ASP A 62 5.72 -4.70 -24.73
CA ASP A 62 5.65 -6.08 -24.28
C ASP A 62 5.29 -6.08 -22.78
N SER A 63 4.18 -6.70 -22.41
CA SER A 63 3.87 -6.99 -21.01
C SER A 63 4.86 -8.03 -20.49
N PRO A 64 5.62 -7.75 -19.42
CA PRO A 64 6.61 -8.69 -18.90
C PRO A 64 5.93 -9.99 -18.45
N ALA A 65 6.61 -11.12 -18.67
CA ALA A 65 6.19 -12.41 -18.16
C ALA A 65 6.29 -12.40 -16.62
N VAL A 66 5.14 -12.46 -15.93
CA VAL A 66 5.02 -12.29 -14.47
C VAL A 66 5.33 -13.58 -13.71
N ASP A 67 5.53 -14.70 -14.41
CA ASP A 67 5.51 -16.04 -13.82
C ASP A 67 6.88 -16.55 -13.35
N ALA A 68 7.98 -15.86 -13.68
CA ALA A 68 9.31 -16.21 -13.18
C ALA A 68 9.59 -15.40 -11.90
N GLY A 69 9.78 -16.10 -10.77
CA GLY A 69 10.23 -15.46 -9.54
C GLY A 69 11.53 -14.68 -9.75
N LEU A 70 11.70 -13.56 -9.04
CA LEU A 70 12.86 -12.68 -9.14
C LEU A 70 14.16 -13.47 -8.93
N SER A 71 15.13 -13.29 -9.83
CA SER A 71 16.45 -13.90 -9.70
C SER A 71 17.24 -13.23 -8.57
N LEU A 72 18.22 -13.94 -8.00
CA LEU A 72 19.15 -13.36 -7.03
C LEU A 72 19.86 -12.11 -7.58
N TRP A 73 20.18 -12.10 -8.88
CA TRP A 73 20.78 -10.94 -9.55
C TRP A 73 19.83 -9.75 -9.63
N ASP A 74 18.53 -9.99 -9.81
CA ASP A 74 17.52 -8.94 -9.84
C ASP A 74 17.34 -8.34 -8.45
N LEU A 75 17.39 -9.16 -7.40
CA LEU A 75 17.35 -8.72 -6.01
C LEU A 75 18.59 -7.89 -5.63
N ASP A 76 19.80 -8.33 -5.99
CA ASP A 76 21.04 -7.56 -5.74
C ASP A 76 21.01 -6.21 -6.48
N LEU A 77 20.58 -6.22 -7.74
CA LEU A 77 20.42 -4.99 -8.51
C LEU A 77 19.39 -4.05 -7.88
N GLY A 78 18.23 -4.58 -7.46
CA GLY A 78 17.20 -3.81 -6.76
C GLY A 78 17.71 -3.18 -5.47
N ASN A 79 18.47 -3.93 -4.68
CA ASN A 79 19.10 -3.42 -3.45
C ASN A 79 20.09 -2.30 -3.74
N ARG A 80 20.94 -2.43 -4.76
CA ARG A 80 21.89 -1.37 -5.16
C ARG A 80 21.18 -0.09 -5.60
N ILE A 81 20.08 -0.21 -6.35
CA ILE A 81 19.25 0.92 -6.77
C ILE A 81 18.60 1.59 -5.54
N ALA A 82 18.07 0.80 -4.60
CA ALA A 82 17.52 1.31 -3.35
C ALA A 82 18.59 2.05 -2.52
N MET A 83 19.80 1.50 -2.39
CA MET A 83 20.90 2.16 -1.69
C MET A 83 21.34 3.48 -2.37
N ALA A 84 21.32 3.54 -3.70
CA ALA A 84 21.63 4.78 -4.43
C ALA A 84 20.58 5.89 -4.21
N THR A 85 19.35 5.52 -3.85
CA THR A 85 18.24 6.45 -3.60
C THR A 85 18.01 6.75 -2.11
N ASN A 86 18.56 5.92 -1.21
CA ASN A 86 18.51 6.12 0.24
C ASN A 86 19.31 7.36 0.66
N GLN A 87 18.59 8.46 0.89
CA GLN A 87 19.12 9.67 1.52
C GLN A 87 18.83 9.64 3.02
N LEU A 88 19.67 10.32 3.81
CA LEU A 88 19.34 10.53 5.23
C LEU A 88 18.02 11.31 5.32
N PRO A 89 17.17 11.00 6.31
CA PRO A 89 15.91 11.68 6.47
C PRO A 89 16.14 13.18 6.64
N ARG A 90 15.48 13.98 5.81
CA ARG A 90 15.62 15.44 5.78
C ARG A 90 14.78 16.13 6.85
N ASN A 91 13.74 15.45 7.36
CA ASN A 91 12.77 15.98 8.31
C ASN A 91 12.22 14.87 9.22
N GLY A 92 11.67 15.23 10.38
CA GLY A 92 11.05 14.28 11.31
C GLY A 92 9.87 13.51 10.72
N PHE A 93 9.13 14.09 9.76
CA PHE A 93 8.09 13.34 9.04
C PHE A 93 8.66 12.17 8.23
N GLU A 94 9.88 12.31 7.69
CA GLU A 94 10.54 11.25 6.95
C GLU A 94 11.03 10.15 7.90
N GLU A 95 11.50 10.51 9.09
CA GLU A 95 11.81 9.55 10.17
C GLU A 95 10.57 8.77 10.59
N MET A 96 9.45 9.45 10.83
CA MET A 96 8.17 8.81 11.14
C MET A 96 7.71 7.88 10.02
N LEU A 97 7.87 8.29 8.75
CA LEU A 97 7.55 7.45 7.60
C LEU A 97 8.43 6.20 7.56
N LEU A 98 9.73 6.33 7.81
CA LEU A 98 10.67 5.21 7.87
C LEU A 98 10.27 4.22 8.99
N TRP A 99 9.97 4.72 10.18
CA TRP A 99 9.50 3.90 11.31
C TRP A 99 8.16 3.22 11.03
N THR A 100 7.24 3.90 10.34
CA THR A 100 5.97 3.31 9.91
C THR A 100 6.20 2.19 8.90
N LYS A 101 7.11 2.37 7.93
CA LYS A 101 7.49 1.32 6.96
C LYS A 101 8.21 0.14 7.62
N GLN A 102 8.97 0.39 8.68
CA GLN A 102 9.63 -0.64 9.48
C GLN A 102 8.67 -1.37 10.43
N GLY A 103 7.45 -0.87 10.63
CA GLY A 103 6.47 -1.44 11.56
C GLY A 103 6.74 -1.13 13.03
N THR A 104 7.63 -0.18 13.35
CA THR A 104 7.89 0.24 14.73
C THR A 104 6.87 1.27 15.21
N PHE A 105 6.31 2.06 14.29
CA PHE A 105 5.26 3.04 14.59
C PHE A 105 3.88 2.44 14.32
N TRP A 106 2.89 2.91 15.09
CA TRP A 106 1.50 2.55 14.86
C TRP A 106 1.01 3.11 13.52
N GLN A 107 0.23 2.33 12.79
CA GLN A 107 -0.41 2.79 11.57
C GLN A 107 -1.64 3.64 11.92
N TYR A 108 -1.80 4.76 11.21
CA TYR A 108 -2.92 5.68 11.43
C TYR A 108 -3.95 5.57 10.29
N PRO A 109 -5.25 5.69 10.57
CA PRO A 109 -5.86 5.86 11.90
C PRO A 109 -5.70 4.61 12.78
N ILE A 110 -5.56 4.82 14.09
CA ILE A 110 -5.32 3.74 15.06
C ILE A 110 -6.48 2.75 15.01
N ASN A 111 -6.18 1.50 14.64
CA ASN A 111 -7.09 0.38 14.76
C ASN A 111 -6.69 -0.48 15.96
N ASN A 112 -7.60 -0.68 16.91
CA ASN A 112 -7.36 -1.50 18.10
C ASN A 112 -7.23 -3.00 17.77
N GLU A 113 -7.70 -3.42 16.60
CA GLU A 113 -7.66 -4.81 16.12
C GLU A 113 -6.43 -5.09 15.21
N ALA A 114 -5.53 -4.11 15.06
CA ALA A 114 -4.31 -4.27 14.27
C ALA A 114 -3.43 -5.38 14.85
N GLY A 115 -3.15 -6.41 14.04
CA GLY A 115 -2.41 -7.61 14.44
C GLY A 115 -3.28 -8.84 14.70
N LEU A 116 -4.60 -8.72 14.68
CA LEU A 116 -5.55 -9.84 14.79
C LEU A 116 -6.14 -10.23 13.43
N GLU A 117 -5.29 -10.27 12.40
CA GLU A 117 -5.71 -10.47 11.00
C GLU A 117 -6.31 -11.86 10.75
N GLU A 118 -5.80 -12.89 11.43
CA GLU A 118 -6.29 -14.27 11.28
C GLU A 118 -7.78 -14.37 11.64
N GLU A 119 -8.19 -13.77 12.76
CA GLU A 119 -9.60 -13.77 13.18
C GLU A 119 -10.45 -12.77 12.39
N SER A 120 -9.88 -11.69 11.88
CA SER A 120 -10.61 -10.72 11.05
C SER A 120 -11.19 -11.36 9.78
N SER A 121 -10.56 -12.43 9.28
CA SER A 121 -11.02 -13.19 8.14
C SER A 121 -12.24 -14.09 8.46
N VAL A 122 -12.42 -14.41 9.74
CA VAL A 122 -13.43 -15.35 10.20
C VAL A 122 -14.77 -14.63 10.42
N PRO A 123 -15.85 -15.07 9.77
CA PRO A 123 -17.15 -14.45 9.96
C PRO A 123 -17.75 -14.80 11.33
N PHE A 124 -18.53 -13.87 11.90
CA PHE A 124 -19.13 -14.01 13.24
C PHE A 124 -19.95 -15.29 13.42
N HIS A 125 -20.57 -15.80 12.34
CA HIS A 125 -21.42 -16.98 12.38
C HIS A 125 -20.65 -18.25 12.76
N GLU A 126 -19.33 -18.31 12.54
CA GLU A 126 -18.48 -19.42 12.98
C GLU A 126 -18.22 -19.38 14.49
N HIS A 127 -18.14 -18.19 15.08
CA HIS A 127 -17.99 -18.04 16.53
C HIS A 127 -19.30 -18.26 17.30
N VAL A 128 -20.45 -17.96 16.67
CA VAL A 128 -21.76 -18.01 17.33
C VAL A 128 -22.50 -19.33 17.06
N PHE A 129 -22.54 -19.80 15.81
CA PHE A 129 -23.33 -20.98 15.45
C PHE A 129 -22.48 -22.25 15.40
N MET A 130 -22.00 -22.66 16.57
CA MET A 130 -21.18 -23.87 16.70
C MET A 130 -22.00 -25.16 16.84
N GLU A 131 -23.33 -25.07 16.83
CA GLU A 131 -24.24 -26.22 16.93
C GLU A 131 -24.04 -27.25 15.80
N LYS A 132 -23.54 -26.81 14.65
CA LYS A 132 -23.21 -27.68 13.51
C LYS A 132 -22.15 -28.73 13.89
N HIS A 133 -21.21 -28.38 14.75
CA HIS A 133 -20.18 -29.31 15.21
C HIS A 133 -20.70 -30.30 16.26
N LEU A 134 -21.86 -30.03 16.87
CA LEU A 134 -22.49 -30.95 17.81
C LEU A 134 -23.21 -32.11 17.11
N SER A 135 -23.64 -31.95 15.85
CA SER A 135 -24.20 -33.07 15.07
C SER A 135 -23.14 -34.11 14.67
N GLU A 136 -21.86 -33.75 14.73
CA GLU A 136 -20.75 -34.61 14.32
C GLU A 136 -20.18 -35.40 15.52
N GLY A 137 -20.88 -36.47 15.90
CA GLY A 137 -20.35 -37.45 16.86
C GLY A 137 -20.89 -37.37 18.28
N PHE A 138 -21.89 -36.52 18.55
CA PHE A 138 -22.66 -36.54 19.79
C PHE A 138 -24.08 -37.08 19.54
N PRO A 139 -24.71 -37.71 20.55
CA PRO A 139 -26.11 -38.12 20.45
C PRO A 139 -27.03 -36.90 20.26
N SER A 140 -28.12 -37.09 19.52
CA SER A 140 -29.08 -36.02 19.20
C SER A 140 -30.00 -35.67 20.38
N GLN A 141 -30.16 -36.59 21.32
CA GLN A 141 -30.97 -36.46 22.54
C GLN A 141 -30.17 -36.98 23.74
N GLY A 142 -30.54 -36.51 24.93
CA GLY A 142 -30.00 -37.00 26.20
C GLY A 142 -29.14 -36.01 26.99
N PRO A 143 -28.68 -36.40 28.20
CA PRO A 143 -27.95 -35.54 29.12
C PRO A 143 -26.63 -35.00 28.55
N VAL A 144 -25.93 -35.80 27.74
CA VAL A 144 -24.69 -35.41 27.06
C VAL A 144 -24.95 -34.28 26.07
N ARG A 145 -26.07 -34.35 25.33
CA ARG A 145 -26.47 -33.30 24.40
C ARG A 145 -26.73 -31.99 25.15
N HIS A 146 -27.50 -32.05 26.23
CA HIS A 146 -27.80 -30.87 27.04
C HIS A 146 -26.54 -30.23 27.65
N PHE A 147 -25.61 -31.05 28.16
CA PHE A 147 -24.32 -30.56 28.65
C PHE A 147 -23.51 -29.86 27.54
N MET A 148 -23.42 -30.48 26.36
CA MET A 148 -22.68 -29.91 25.24
C MET A 148 -23.32 -28.63 24.69
N GLU A 149 -24.65 -28.50 24.74
CA GLU A 149 -25.35 -27.26 24.40
C GLU A 149 -24.94 -26.12 25.34
N LEU A 150 -24.79 -26.39 26.64
CA LEU A 150 -24.29 -25.39 27.60
C LEU A 150 -22.83 -25.02 27.32
N VAL A 151 -21.98 -26.01 27.01
CA VAL A 151 -20.57 -25.77 26.64
C VAL A 151 -20.49 -24.88 25.40
N VAL A 152 -21.25 -25.21 24.35
CA VAL A 152 -21.30 -24.42 23.12
C VAL A 152 -21.85 -23.02 23.37
N ALA A 153 -22.90 -22.87 24.18
CA ALA A 153 -23.42 -21.56 24.55
C ALA A 153 -22.38 -20.72 25.34
N GLY A 154 -21.53 -21.36 26.15
CA GLY A 154 -20.42 -20.73 26.84
C GLY A 154 -19.30 -20.29 25.88
N LEU A 155 -18.89 -21.18 24.98
CA LEU A 155 -17.87 -20.89 23.95
C LEU A 155 -18.33 -19.79 23.00
N ALA A 156 -19.62 -19.75 22.62
CA ALA A 156 -20.18 -18.73 21.75
C ALA A 156 -20.09 -17.32 22.35
N LYS A 157 -20.21 -17.21 23.68
CA LYS A 157 -20.11 -15.94 24.41
C LYS A 157 -18.68 -15.50 24.71
N ASN A 158 -17.67 -16.32 24.41
CA ASN A 158 -16.29 -16.03 24.72
C ASN A 158 -15.61 -15.22 23.59
N PRO A 159 -15.17 -13.97 23.84
CA PRO A 159 -14.44 -13.15 22.86
C PRO A 159 -12.93 -13.41 22.82
N TYR A 160 -12.37 -14.13 23.78
CA TYR A 160 -10.91 -14.31 23.93
C TYR A 160 -10.37 -15.57 23.24
N LEU A 161 -11.24 -16.41 22.68
CA LEU A 161 -10.88 -17.66 22.02
C LEU A 161 -11.13 -17.58 20.52
N THR A 162 -10.17 -18.09 19.76
CA THR A 162 -10.28 -18.22 18.30
C THR A 162 -11.32 -19.26 17.92
N ALA A 163 -11.91 -19.18 16.73
CA ALA A 163 -12.83 -20.21 16.23
C ALA A 163 -12.19 -21.61 16.25
N ASN A 164 -10.91 -21.70 15.87
CA ASN A 164 -10.14 -22.95 15.87
C ASN A 164 -10.01 -23.53 17.29
N GLN A 165 -9.64 -22.71 18.27
CA GLN A 165 -9.54 -23.15 19.68
C GLN A 165 -10.89 -23.66 20.19
N LYS A 166 -12.00 -22.99 19.85
CA LYS A 166 -13.34 -23.45 20.25
C LYS A 166 -13.68 -24.81 19.60
N GLN A 167 -13.30 -25.03 18.35
CA GLN A 167 -13.47 -26.33 17.67
C GLN A 167 -12.61 -27.42 18.32
N GLU A 168 -11.36 -27.13 18.68
CA GLU A 168 -10.48 -28.04 19.41
C GLU A 168 -11.06 -28.45 20.76
N HIS A 169 -11.66 -27.51 21.50
CA HIS A 169 -12.37 -27.81 22.75
C HIS A 169 -13.53 -28.81 22.54
N ILE A 170 -14.32 -28.65 21.48
CA ILE A 170 -15.42 -29.58 21.17
C ILE A 170 -14.86 -30.95 20.77
N ALA A 171 -13.79 -30.98 19.96
CA ALA A 171 -13.12 -32.22 19.55
C ALA A 171 -12.52 -32.97 20.75
N TRP A 172 -12.00 -32.25 21.75
CA TRP A 172 -11.52 -32.86 22.98
C TRP A 172 -12.64 -33.57 23.76
N PHE A 173 -13.81 -32.94 23.90
CA PHE A 173 -14.97 -33.58 24.55
C PHE A 173 -15.42 -34.84 23.80
N ARG A 174 -15.36 -34.82 22.47
CA ARG A 174 -15.66 -36.00 21.65
C ARG A 174 -14.73 -37.16 21.99
N GLY A 175 -13.42 -36.93 22.05
CA GLY A 175 -12.44 -37.95 22.45
C GLY A 175 -12.68 -38.45 23.88
N TYR A 176 -13.00 -37.55 24.80
CA TYR A 176 -13.28 -37.88 26.20
C TYR A 176 -14.49 -38.81 26.35
N PHE A 177 -15.62 -38.51 25.69
CA PHE A 177 -16.81 -39.35 25.79
C PHE A 177 -16.64 -40.71 25.10
N GLN A 178 -15.81 -40.78 24.05
CA GLN A 178 -15.43 -42.06 23.43
C GLN A 178 -14.62 -42.94 24.38
N GLU A 179 -13.66 -42.36 25.11
CA GLU A 179 -12.86 -43.10 26.10
C GLU A 179 -13.71 -43.58 27.29
N LYS A 180 -14.69 -42.77 27.72
CA LYS A 180 -15.54 -43.05 28.89
C LYS A 180 -16.87 -43.72 28.56
N GLN A 181 -16.99 -44.34 27.38
CA GLN A 181 -18.23 -44.98 26.95
C GLN A 181 -18.73 -46.05 27.93
N GLY A 182 -17.85 -46.84 28.54
CA GLY A 182 -18.25 -47.85 29.53
C GLY A 182 -18.96 -47.27 30.75
N VAL A 183 -18.54 -46.08 31.23
CA VAL A 183 -19.20 -45.39 32.36
C VAL A 183 -20.55 -44.81 31.93
N LEU A 184 -20.68 -44.37 30.68
CA LEU A 184 -21.94 -43.86 30.14
C LEU A 184 -22.98 -44.97 29.97
N GLU A 185 -22.54 -46.17 29.60
CA GLU A 185 -23.39 -47.37 29.51
C GLU A 185 -23.87 -47.81 30.90
N GLU A 186 -22.99 -47.81 31.90
CA GLU A 186 -23.36 -48.08 33.31
C GLU A 186 -24.37 -47.08 33.88
N ALA A 187 -24.33 -45.82 33.42
CA ALA A 187 -25.20 -44.76 33.88
C ALA A 187 -26.56 -44.69 33.14
N GLU A 188 -26.85 -45.62 32.21
CA GLU A 188 -28.04 -45.61 31.32
C GLU A 188 -28.23 -44.32 30.50
N VAL A 189 -27.18 -43.51 30.36
CA VAL A 189 -27.25 -42.16 29.74
C VAL A 189 -27.41 -42.22 28.21
N TYR A 190 -27.17 -43.38 27.59
CA TYR A 190 -27.20 -43.54 26.13
C TYR A 190 -28.61 -43.67 25.52
N ASN A 191 -29.65 -43.95 26.32
CA ASN A 191 -30.97 -44.40 25.81
C ASN A 191 -32.17 -43.49 26.17
N SER A 192 -31.95 -42.24 26.59
CA SER A 192 -33.05 -41.28 26.82
C SER A 192 -32.84 -39.94 26.15
#